data_AF-A0A958NFM0-F1
#
_entry.id   AF-A0A958NFM0-F1
#
_cell.length_a   1.000
_cell.length_b   1.000
_cell.length_c   1.000
_cell.angle_alpha   90.00
_cell.angle_beta   90.00
_cell.angle_gamma   90.00
#
_symmetry.space_group_name_H-M   'P 1'
#
loop_
_entity.id
_entity.type
_entity.pdbx_description
1 polymer ?
#
loop_
_entity_poly.entity_id
_entity_poly.type
_entity_poly.pdbx_seq_one_letter_code
_entity_poly.pdbx_strand_id
1 'polypeptide(L)'
;MKPTSNKTFREILFTLIAFTYACTSGNNGNTLPVEPTTPVREKPFNELADKTKDRIYHISEANTDNPDIENIDRPDTSSIIDCPYDTSNFFGIWTTDPNGPHADFWWTGKSFYIVDYDGDGDMPFEVRKDCLIVYYNDYISRGKFDVSDPDSLRITWEDWAYQTVYVKWPEE
;
A
#
# COMPACT_ATOMS: atom_id res chain seq x y z
N MET A 1 67.10 6.64 -19.13
CA MET A 1 66.91 7.87 -18.32
C MET A 1 65.41 8.19 -18.30
N LYS A 2 64.88 8.42 -17.09
CA LYS A 2 63.49 8.70 -16.67
C LYS A 2 62.74 9.80 -17.48
N PRO A 3 61.42 10.05 -17.27
CA PRO A 3 60.31 9.16 -16.87
C PRO A 3 58.90 9.51 -17.47
N THR A 4 57.89 8.75 -17.03
CA THR A 4 56.47 9.13 -16.74
C THR A 4 55.46 9.40 -17.87
N SER A 5 54.42 8.56 -17.91
CA SER A 5 53.04 9.05 -17.92
C SER A 5 52.13 8.05 -17.20
N ASN A 6 51.77 8.39 -15.95
CA ASN A 6 50.68 7.76 -15.22
C ASN A 6 49.37 8.36 -15.72
N LYS A 7 48.44 7.52 -16.18
CA LYS A 7 47.02 7.89 -16.27
C LYS A 7 46.18 6.90 -15.45
N THR A 8 46.04 7.27 -14.18
CA THR A 8 44.78 7.33 -13.43
C THR A 8 43.75 6.23 -13.71
N PHE A 9 43.82 5.20 -12.88
CA PHE A 9 42.76 4.79 -11.95
C PHE A 9 41.38 5.43 -12.22
N ARG A 10 40.47 4.65 -12.83
CA ARG A 10 39.02 4.85 -12.71
C ARG A 10 38.40 3.51 -12.43
N GLU A 11 38.41 3.14 -11.15
CA GLU A 11 37.50 2.13 -10.64
C GLU A 11 36.07 2.66 -10.80
N ILE A 12 35.28 1.98 -11.60
CA ILE A 12 33.83 2.15 -11.64
C ILE A 12 33.31 1.31 -10.47
N LEU A 13 33.21 1.96 -9.32
CA LEU A 13 32.50 1.44 -8.15
C LEU A 13 31.01 1.43 -8.50
N PHE A 14 30.50 0.27 -8.91
CA PHE A 14 29.06 0.02 -8.94
C PHE A 14 28.56 -0.03 -7.50
N THR A 15 28.14 1.12 -6.98
CA THR A 15 27.41 1.18 -5.72
C THR A 15 26.03 0.57 -5.96
N LEU A 16 25.88 -0.72 -5.68
CA LEU A 16 24.60 -1.38 -5.55
C LEU A 16 23.88 -0.71 -4.38
N ILE A 17 22.97 0.23 -4.69
CA ILE A 17 22.05 0.77 -3.69
C ILE A 17 21.08 -0.37 -3.37
N ALA A 18 21.40 -1.14 -2.33
CA ALA A 18 20.43 -2.02 -1.72
C ALA A 18 19.33 -1.14 -1.16
N PHE A 19 18.20 -1.02 -1.88
CA PHE A 19 16.96 -0.57 -1.27
C PHE A 19 16.62 -1.58 -0.18
N THR A 20 16.92 -1.21 1.06
CA THR A 20 16.49 -1.95 2.24
C THR A 20 14.99 -1.72 2.39
N TYR A 21 14.19 -2.53 1.70
CA TYR A 21 12.74 -2.60 1.92
C TYR A 21 12.51 -3.29 3.27
N ALA A 22 12.28 -2.50 4.31
CA ALA A 22 12.10 -3.02 5.65
C ALA A 22 10.64 -3.38 5.91
N CYS A 23 10.25 -4.59 5.48
CA CYS A 23 9.13 -5.31 6.09
C CYS A 23 9.68 -6.53 6.84
N THR A 24 9.84 -6.33 8.16
CA THR A 24 9.47 -7.18 9.32
C THR A 24 10.31 -6.82 10.58
N SER A 25 9.67 -6.29 11.64
CA SER A 25 9.92 -6.51 13.09
C SER A 25 8.99 -5.53 13.84
N GLY A 26 8.04 -5.95 14.68
CA GLY A 26 8.28 -6.46 16.02
C GLY A 26 8.08 -5.32 17.03
N ASN A 27 6.90 -5.29 17.65
CA ASN A 27 6.39 -4.29 18.60
C ASN A 27 7.44 -3.81 19.63
N ASN A 28 7.52 -2.50 19.90
CA ASN A 28 8.01 -1.91 21.16
C ASN A 28 7.56 -0.45 21.24
N GLY A 29 6.62 -0.16 22.15
CA GLY A 29 6.22 1.21 22.46
C GLY A 29 7.41 2.02 22.95
N ASN A 30 7.49 3.27 22.49
CA ASN A 30 8.15 4.37 23.17
C ASN A 30 7.63 5.68 22.55
N THR A 31 6.88 6.42 23.34
CA THR A 31 6.45 7.80 23.05
C THR A 31 7.70 8.69 22.98
N LEU A 32 7.85 9.45 21.89
CA LEU A 32 8.79 10.58 21.83
C LEU A 32 8.06 11.84 21.30
N PRO A 33 8.53 13.04 21.71
CA PRO A 33 7.68 14.20 21.91
C PRO A 33 7.44 14.99 20.62
N VAL A 34 6.26 15.61 20.56
CA VAL A 34 5.79 16.52 19.50
C VAL A 34 6.33 17.92 19.73
N GLU A 35 6.88 18.55 18.68
CA GLU A 35 6.84 20.01 18.39
C GLU A 35 7.53 20.34 17.04
N PRO A 36 7.24 21.46 16.35
CA PRO A 36 5.95 21.93 15.85
C PRO A 36 5.91 22.13 14.31
N THR A 37 4.71 21.89 13.76
CA THR A 37 4.04 22.46 12.57
C THR A 37 4.86 23.08 11.41
N THR A 38 4.92 22.33 10.30
CA THR A 38 4.79 22.87 8.92
C THR A 38 3.36 22.62 8.43
N PRO A 39 2.81 23.44 7.51
CA PRO A 39 1.40 23.33 7.14
C PRO A 39 1.16 22.04 6.36
N VAL A 40 0.53 21.08 7.02
CA VAL A 40 -0.01 19.88 6.39
C VAL A 40 -1.05 20.33 5.38
N ARG A 41 -0.85 20.02 4.11
CA ARG A 41 -1.87 20.18 3.07
C ARG A 41 -2.96 19.15 3.41
N GLU A 42 -3.98 19.59 4.14
CA GLU A 42 -5.15 18.78 4.45
C GLU A 42 -5.75 18.28 3.13
N LYS A 43 -5.63 16.98 2.85
CA LYS A 43 -6.37 16.33 1.77
C LYS A 43 -7.85 16.35 2.16
N PRO A 44 -8.78 16.56 1.22
CA PRO A 44 -10.16 16.83 1.58
C PRO A 44 -10.83 15.60 2.18
N PHE A 45 -11.53 15.85 3.28
CA PHE A 45 -12.25 14.88 4.10
C PHE A 45 -13.70 14.83 3.62
N ASN A 46 -14.20 13.66 3.21
CA ASN A 46 -15.61 13.51 2.85
C ASN A 46 -16.41 13.03 4.08
N GLU A 47 -17.40 13.83 4.50
CA GLU A 47 -18.18 13.69 5.74
C GLU A 47 -19.29 12.63 5.71
N LEU A 48 -19.21 11.60 4.86
CA LEU A 48 -20.27 10.58 4.73
C LEU A 48 -20.05 9.31 5.57
N ALA A 49 -18.99 9.24 6.36
CA ALA A 49 -18.77 8.14 7.31
C ALA A 49 -19.55 8.37 8.62
N ASP A 50 -20.47 7.46 8.93
CA ASP A 50 -21.26 7.43 10.16
C ASP A 50 -20.34 7.51 11.41
N LYS A 51 -20.42 8.62 12.15
CA LYS A 51 -19.58 8.91 13.34
C LYS A 51 -19.92 8.04 14.56
N THR A 52 -20.86 7.10 14.47
CA THR A 52 -21.43 6.41 15.64
C THR A 52 -20.85 5.02 15.93
N LYS A 53 -19.90 4.52 15.14
CA LYS A 53 -19.20 3.25 15.40
C LYS A 53 -17.70 3.49 15.41
N ASP A 54 -16.97 2.82 16.31
CA ASP A 54 -15.49 2.84 16.44
C ASP A 54 -14.75 2.28 15.19
N ARG A 55 -15.36 2.32 14.00
CA ARG A 55 -14.84 1.86 12.72
C ARG A 55 -14.97 3.02 11.76
N ILE A 56 -13.84 3.61 11.41
CA ILE A 56 -13.82 4.66 10.40
C ILE A 56 -13.86 3.97 9.03
N TYR A 57 -15.02 4.03 8.38
CA TYR A 57 -15.18 3.60 7.00
C TYR A 57 -14.70 4.73 6.09
N HIS A 58 -13.60 4.52 5.39
CA HIS A 58 -13.00 5.52 4.52
C HIS A 58 -13.31 5.22 3.06
N ILE A 59 -14.27 5.95 2.50
CA ILE A 59 -14.34 6.19 1.06
C ILE A 59 -13.41 7.37 0.82
N SER A 60 -12.23 7.10 0.29
CA SER A 60 -11.30 8.16 -0.09
C SER A 60 -11.87 8.91 -1.30
N GLU A 61 -11.58 10.22 -1.42
CA GLU A 61 -11.56 10.89 -2.73
C GLU A 61 -10.60 10.21 -3.74
N ALA A 62 -9.85 9.19 -3.31
CA ALA A 62 -8.95 8.40 -4.14
C ALA A 62 -9.64 7.22 -4.86
N ASN A 63 -10.98 7.10 -4.80
CA ASN A 63 -11.73 6.22 -5.73
C ASN A 63 -11.99 6.92 -7.08
N THR A 64 -11.02 7.70 -7.55
CA THR A 64 -11.13 8.50 -8.76
C THR A 64 -9.75 8.60 -9.38
N ASP A 65 -9.69 8.39 -10.69
CA ASP A 65 -8.55 8.75 -11.50
C ASP A 65 -8.51 10.26 -11.68
N ASN A 66 -7.38 10.90 -11.35
CA ASN A 66 -7.26 12.35 -11.47
C ASN A 66 -6.63 12.72 -12.83
N PRO A 67 -7.43 13.21 -13.81
CA PRO A 67 -6.92 13.50 -15.14
C PRO A 67 -5.92 14.68 -15.18
N ASP A 68 -5.84 15.46 -14.11
CA ASP A 68 -4.93 16.60 -14.00
C ASP A 68 -3.54 16.21 -13.49
N ILE A 69 -3.34 14.95 -13.08
CA ILE A 69 -2.07 14.43 -12.58
C ILE A 69 -1.46 13.48 -13.60
N GLU A 70 -0.15 13.60 -13.85
CA GLU A 70 0.58 12.68 -14.72
C GLU A 70 0.70 11.30 -14.06
N ASN A 71 0.39 10.25 -14.84
CA ASN A 71 0.49 8.89 -14.34
C ASN A 71 1.94 8.52 -14.01
N ILE A 72 2.12 7.83 -12.89
CA ILE A 72 3.40 7.24 -12.51
C ILE A 72 3.68 5.98 -13.34
N ASP A 73 4.95 5.59 -13.39
CA ASP A 73 5.32 4.27 -13.89
C ASP A 73 4.76 3.18 -12.96
N ARG A 74 4.10 2.18 -13.57
CA ARG A 74 3.50 1.03 -12.88
C ARG A 74 4.01 -0.27 -13.49
N PRO A 75 4.06 -1.37 -12.73
CA PRO A 75 4.36 -2.67 -13.30
C PRO A 75 3.20 -3.14 -14.20
N ASP A 76 3.52 -3.77 -15.32
CA ASP A 76 2.52 -4.32 -16.26
C ASP A 76 1.72 -5.49 -15.66
N THR A 77 2.26 -6.13 -14.62
CA THR A 77 1.66 -7.30 -13.97
C THR A 77 1.92 -7.31 -12.48
N SER A 78 0.95 -7.81 -11.72
CA SER A 78 1.12 -8.02 -10.28
C SER A 78 2.07 -9.17 -9.97
N SER A 79 2.68 -9.14 -8.78
CA SER A 79 3.62 -10.19 -8.33
C SER A 79 3.52 -10.47 -6.83
N ILE A 80 3.87 -11.70 -6.45
CA ILE A 80 3.98 -12.14 -5.06
C ILE A 80 5.38 -12.73 -4.87
N ILE A 81 6.14 -12.16 -3.94
CA ILE A 81 7.55 -12.44 -3.70
C ILE A 81 7.74 -12.74 -2.21
N ASP A 82 8.24 -13.93 -1.88
CA ASP A 82 8.61 -14.33 -0.51
C ASP A 82 7.54 -14.10 0.56
N CYS A 83 6.26 -14.29 0.22
CA CYS A 83 5.16 -14.08 1.15
C CYS A 83 5.10 -15.19 2.23
N PRO A 84 5.00 -14.86 3.53
CA PRO A 84 4.97 -15.86 4.61
C PRO A 84 3.57 -16.47 4.81
N TYR A 85 2.55 -15.94 4.15
CA TYR A 85 1.17 -16.37 4.30
C TYR A 85 0.71 -17.26 3.15
N ASP A 86 -0.33 -18.06 3.38
CA ASP A 86 -0.98 -18.82 2.30
C ASP A 86 -1.75 -17.88 1.38
N THR A 87 -1.30 -17.77 0.13
CA THR A 87 -1.87 -16.87 -0.89
C THR A 87 -3.33 -17.12 -1.19
N SER A 88 -3.87 -18.33 -0.94
CA SER A 88 -5.31 -18.58 -1.10
C SER A 88 -6.17 -17.75 -0.15
N ASN A 89 -5.59 -17.27 0.96
CA ASN A 89 -6.31 -16.44 1.94
C ASN A 89 -6.38 -14.97 1.53
N PHE A 90 -5.63 -14.53 0.52
CA PHE A 90 -5.55 -13.10 0.15
C PHE A 90 -6.72 -12.74 -0.75
N PHE A 91 -7.04 -13.67 -1.66
CA PHE A 91 -7.94 -13.40 -2.75
C PHE A 91 -9.38 -13.50 -2.28
N GLY A 92 -10.15 -12.48 -2.65
CA GLY A 92 -11.49 -12.30 -2.16
C GLY A 92 -11.93 -10.86 -2.27
N ILE A 93 -13.24 -10.67 -2.10
CA ILE A 93 -13.85 -9.36 -1.98
C ILE A 93 -13.79 -8.99 -0.50
N TRP A 94 -13.32 -7.78 -0.21
CA TRP A 94 -13.03 -7.34 1.15
C TRP A 94 -13.79 -6.06 1.46
N THR A 95 -14.29 -5.98 2.68
CA THR A 95 -14.99 -4.80 3.19
C THR A 95 -14.68 -4.55 4.65
N THR A 96 -14.68 -3.29 5.02
CA THR A 96 -14.71 -2.84 6.40
C THR A 96 -16.14 -2.91 6.97
N ASP A 97 -17.17 -2.68 6.14
CA ASP A 97 -18.59 -2.77 6.50
C ASP A 97 -19.32 -3.93 5.78
N PRO A 98 -19.45 -5.11 6.40
CA PRO A 98 -20.16 -6.25 5.81
C PRO A 98 -21.67 -6.05 5.69
N ASN A 99 -22.24 -4.99 6.28
CA ASN A 99 -23.65 -4.63 6.10
C ASN A 99 -23.81 -3.43 5.17
N GLY A 100 -22.70 -2.93 4.62
CA GLY A 100 -22.70 -1.84 3.66
C GLY A 100 -23.27 -2.28 2.31
N PRO A 101 -23.61 -1.34 1.43
CA PRO A 101 -24.11 -1.65 0.09
C PRO A 101 -23.01 -2.11 -0.88
N HIS A 102 -21.74 -1.82 -0.57
CA HIS A 102 -20.59 -2.04 -1.45
C HIS A 102 -19.40 -2.56 -0.64
N ALA A 103 -18.54 -3.34 -1.31
CA ALA A 103 -17.25 -3.73 -0.79
C ALA A 103 -16.23 -2.59 -0.96
N ASP A 104 -15.07 -2.68 -0.30
CA ASP A 104 -14.00 -1.71 -0.48
C ASP A 104 -13.13 -2.06 -1.71
N PHE A 105 -12.79 -3.34 -1.85
CA PHE A 105 -11.99 -3.83 -2.97
C PHE A 105 -12.16 -5.33 -3.23
N TRP A 106 -11.75 -5.76 -4.42
CA TRP A 106 -11.60 -7.16 -4.79
C TRP A 106 -10.14 -7.47 -5.11
N TRP A 107 -9.51 -8.28 -4.25
CA TRP A 107 -8.13 -8.72 -4.45
C TRP A 107 -8.11 -10.06 -5.18
N THR A 108 -7.44 -10.11 -6.33
CA THR A 108 -7.24 -11.31 -7.13
C THR A 108 -5.76 -11.62 -7.31
N GLY A 109 -5.44 -12.79 -7.86
CA GLY A 109 -4.05 -13.12 -8.23
C GLY A 109 -3.45 -12.25 -9.33
N LYS A 110 -4.26 -11.39 -9.97
CA LYS A 110 -3.82 -10.52 -11.07
C LYS A 110 -3.82 -9.05 -10.70
N SER A 111 -4.78 -8.64 -9.88
CA SER A 111 -5.13 -7.23 -9.70
C SER A 111 -5.77 -6.96 -8.35
N PHE A 112 -5.62 -5.73 -7.88
CA PHE A 112 -6.27 -5.17 -6.70
C PHE A 112 -7.34 -4.19 -7.18
N TYR A 113 -8.58 -4.66 -7.31
CA TYR A 113 -9.68 -3.87 -7.87
C TYR A 113 -10.32 -2.98 -6.81
N ILE A 114 -10.30 -1.67 -7.00
CA ILE A 114 -11.01 -0.73 -6.13
C ILE A 114 -12.48 -0.65 -6.56
N VAL A 115 -13.40 -0.87 -5.61
CA VAL A 115 -14.84 -0.81 -5.89
C VAL A 115 -15.28 0.64 -6.01
N ASP A 116 -16.21 0.89 -6.94
CA ASP A 116 -16.72 2.23 -7.29
C ASP A 116 -15.62 3.24 -7.65
N TYR A 117 -14.54 2.76 -8.27
CA TYR A 117 -13.48 3.60 -8.80
C TYR A 117 -13.92 4.29 -10.10
N ASP A 118 -13.86 5.63 -10.14
CA ASP A 118 -14.10 6.41 -11.36
C ASP A 118 -12.85 6.40 -12.25
N GLY A 119 -12.80 5.44 -13.18
CA GLY A 119 -11.66 5.19 -14.05
C GLY A 119 -11.41 3.70 -14.23
N ASP A 120 -10.16 3.33 -14.52
CA ASP A 120 -9.73 1.93 -14.51
C ASP A 120 -9.36 1.52 -13.08
N GLY A 121 -10.24 0.75 -12.44
CA GLY A 121 -10.03 0.23 -11.08
C GLY A 121 -9.02 -0.92 -11.00
N ASP A 122 -8.46 -1.39 -12.12
CA ASP A 122 -7.46 -2.47 -12.16
C ASP A 122 -6.08 -1.98 -11.70
N MET A 123 -5.81 -2.10 -10.38
CA MET A 123 -4.52 -1.71 -9.82
C MET A 123 -3.56 -2.90 -9.78
N PRO A 124 -2.39 -2.83 -10.44
CA PRO A 124 -1.37 -3.83 -10.24
C PRO A 124 -0.79 -3.71 -8.81
N PHE A 125 -0.31 -4.83 -8.29
CA PHE A 125 0.24 -4.89 -6.94
C PHE A 125 1.53 -5.71 -6.85
N GLU A 126 2.32 -5.45 -5.82
CA GLU A 126 3.41 -6.31 -5.40
C GLU A 126 3.19 -6.71 -3.95
N VAL A 127 3.26 -8.02 -3.67
CA VAL A 127 3.43 -8.53 -2.32
C VAL A 127 4.89 -8.90 -2.12
N ARG A 128 5.53 -8.35 -1.11
CA ARG A 128 6.89 -8.73 -0.70
C ARG A 128 6.91 -9.00 0.80
N LYS A 129 7.14 -10.26 1.18
CA LYS A 129 6.97 -10.70 2.58
C LYS A 129 5.56 -10.37 3.08
N ASP A 130 5.45 -9.59 4.16
CA ASP A 130 4.22 -9.09 4.77
C ASP A 130 3.90 -7.63 4.35
N CYS A 131 4.46 -7.18 3.23
CA CYS A 131 4.15 -5.88 2.62
C CYS A 131 3.24 -6.05 1.39
N LEU A 132 2.18 -5.25 1.32
CA LEU A 132 1.37 -5.03 0.13
C LEU A 132 1.69 -3.65 -0.43
N ILE A 133 2.00 -3.59 -1.73
CA ILE A 133 2.24 -2.38 -2.49
C ILE A 133 1.21 -2.34 -3.62
N VAL A 134 0.35 -1.33 -3.64
CA VAL A 134 -0.68 -1.13 -4.67
C VAL A 134 -0.33 0.10 -5.50
N TYR A 135 -0.30 -0.05 -6.81
CA TYR A 135 0.11 1.00 -7.75
C TYR A 135 -1.11 1.64 -8.39
N TYR A 136 -1.54 2.77 -7.83
CA TYR A 136 -2.55 3.63 -8.43
C TYR A 136 -1.94 4.38 -9.62
N ASN A 137 -2.78 5.01 -10.45
CA ASN A 137 -2.31 5.76 -11.60
C ASN A 137 -1.34 6.88 -11.23
N ASP A 138 -1.56 7.56 -10.12
CA ASP A 138 -0.84 8.78 -9.72
C ASP A 138 -0.05 8.66 -8.41
N TYR A 139 -0.21 7.55 -7.67
CA TYR A 139 0.54 7.29 -6.43
C TYR A 139 0.70 5.80 -6.12
N ILE A 140 1.53 5.49 -5.12
CA ILE A 140 1.73 4.13 -4.61
C ILE A 140 1.27 4.06 -3.16
N SER A 141 0.38 3.13 -2.85
CA SER A 141 -0.02 2.81 -1.49
C SER A 141 0.77 1.62 -0.97
N ARG A 142 1.27 1.70 0.26
CA ARG A 142 2.05 0.62 0.89
C ARG A 142 1.46 0.31 2.25
N GLY A 143 1.37 -0.97 2.59
CA GLY A 143 0.85 -1.39 3.87
C GLY A 143 1.44 -2.70 4.33
N LYS A 144 1.71 -2.80 5.62
CA LYS A 144 1.97 -4.09 6.25
C LYS A 144 0.65 -4.83 6.39
N PHE A 145 0.56 -6.05 5.89
CA PHE A 145 -0.66 -6.84 5.96
C PHE A 145 -0.51 -8.11 6.81
N ASP A 146 -1.63 -8.57 7.35
CA ASP A 146 -1.77 -9.83 8.08
C ASP A 146 -3.08 -10.51 7.66
N VAL A 147 -2.95 -11.78 7.26
CA VAL A 147 -4.01 -12.68 6.76
C VAL A 147 -3.86 -14.06 7.40
N SER A 148 -3.33 -14.10 8.62
CA SER A 148 -3.28 -15.30 9.45
C SER A 148 -4.67 -15.88 9.77
N ASP A 149 -5.69 -15.03 9.72
CA ASP A 149 -7.11 -15.40 9.77
C ASP A 149 -7.70 -15.41 8.34
N PRO A 150 -8.17 -16.56 7.82
CA PRO A 150 -8.73 -16.66 6.46
C PRO A 150 -9.94 -15.75 6.18
N ASP A 151 -10.62 -15.28 7.22
CA ASP A 151 -11.83 -14.44 7.10
C ASP A 151 -11.55 -12.96 7.42
N SER A 152 -10.30 -12.62 7.78
CA SER A 152 -9.90 -11.26 8.11
C SER A 152 -8.58 -10.86 7.44
N LEU A 153 -8.61 -9.73 6.75
CA LEU A 153 -7.44 -9.06 6.21
C LEU A 153 -7.18 -7.81 7.03
N ARG A 154 -5.99 -7.69 7.61
CA ARG A 154 -5.60 -6.52 8.39
C ARG A 154 -4.48 -5.80 7.67
N ILE A 155 -4.61 -4.49 7.48
CA ILE A 155 -3.58 -3.69 6.82
C ILE A 155 -3.27 -2.45 7.65
N THR A 156 -2.00 -2.25 7.96
CA THR A 156 -1.46 -0.99 8.47
C THR A 156 -0.78 -0.27 7.32
N TRP A 157 -1.50 0.67 6.71
CA TRP A 157 -1.00 1.49 5.61
C TRP A 157 0.01 2.51 6.11
N GLU A 158 1.06 2.81 5.33
CA GLU A 158 2.19 3.69 5.73
C GLU A 158 1.74 5.10 6.10
N ASP A 159 0.71 5.62 5.43
CA ASP A 159 0.19 6.97 5.66
C ASP A 159 -0.78 7.06 6.85
N TRP A 160 -1.07 5.94 7.53
CA TRP A 160 -2.07 5.89 8.61
C TRP A 160 -1.52 5.29 9.91
N ALA A 161 -1.92 5.91 11.02
CA ALA A 161 -1.46 5.51 12.35
C ALA A 161 -2.17 4.26 12.92
N TYR A 162 -3.22 3.78 12.24
CA TYR A 162 -4.06 2.68 12.72
C TYR A 162 -4.14 1.55 11.71
N GLN A 163 -4.46 0.36 12.22
CA GLN A 163 -4.69 -0.83 11.41
C GLN A 163 -6.14 -0.84 10.94
N THR A 164 -6.35 -0.95 9.63
CA THR A 164 -7.66 -1.23 9.04
C THR A 164 -7.92 -2.74 9.09
N VAL A 165 -9.12 -3.12 9.50
CA VAL A 165 -9.56 -4.52 9.54
C VAL A 165 -10.68 -4.70 8.52
N TYR A 166 -10.41 -5.52 7.53
CA TYR A 166 -11.34 -5.96 6.52
C TYR A 166 -11.83 -7.37 6.86
N VAL A 167 -13.07 -7.66 6.48
CA VAL A 167 -13.67 -8.98 6.49
C VAL A 167 -14.04 -9.35 5.07
N LYS A 168 -14.11 -10.66 4.79
CA LYS A 168 -14.60 -11.11 3.49
C LYS A 168 -16.03 -10.65 3.28
N TRP A 169 -16.32 -10.22 2.05
CA TRP A 169 -17.68 -9.94 1.63
C TRP A 169 -18.51 -11.22 1.75
N PRO A 170 -19.69 -11.17 2.40
CA PRO A 170 -20.55 -12.33 2.48
C PRO A 170 -21.01 -12.73 1.08
N GLU A 171 -20.79 -13.99 0.71
CA GLU A 171 -21.47 -14.59 -0.44
C GLU A 171 -22.95 -14.78 -0.06
N GLU A 172 -23.87 -14.29 -0.90
CA GLU A 172 -25.32 -14.50 -0.73
C GLU A 172 -25.74 -15.96 -0.95
#